data_AF-A0A356QHD4-F1
#
_entry.id   AF-A0A356QHD4-F1
#
_cell.length_a   1.000
_cell.length_b   1.000
_cell.length_c   1.000
_cell.angle_alpha   90.00
_cell.angle_beta   90.00
_cell.angle_gamma   90.00
#
_symmetry.space_group_name_H-M   'P 1'
#
loop_
_entity.id
_entity.type
_entity.pdbx_description
1 polymer ?
#
loop_
_entity_poly.entity_id
_entity_poly.type
_entity_poly.pdbx_seq_one_letter_code
_entity_poly.pdbx_strand_id
1 'polypeptide(L)'
;LFINDQVVKKKGSKYEKQAQPVKQTAVLGAGIMGGGIAYQSASKGTPILMKDIKDDAIELGLKEARKLFSKQVERKKLTTEQMAEKLSNIRPTLSYGDFGNVDLVVEAVVENPNVKDAVLTEVEDKVSENTILTSNTSTISINRLAKNLKRPENFCGMHFFNPVHRMPLVEVIRGET
;
A
#
# COMPACT_ATOMS: atom_id res chain seq x y z
N LEU A 1 4.86 -15.48 24.04
CA LEU A 1 4.70 -15.16 22.60
C LEU A 1 3.28 -15.47 22.09
N PHE A 2 2.75 -16.69 22.26
CA PHE A 2 1.41 -17.07 21.79
C PHE A 2 0.25 -16.19 22.33
N ILE A 3 0.26 -15.85 23.63
CA ILE A 3 -0.79 -15.01 24.23
C ILE A 3 -0.81 -13.60 23.64
N ASN A 4 0.34 -12.99 23.39
CA ASN A 4 0.41 -11.64 22.81
C ASN A 4 -0.14 -11.62 21.38
N ASP A 5 0.16 -12.66 20.57
CA ASP A 5 -0.39 -12.80 19.22
C ASP A 5 -1.93 -12.92 19.24
N GLN A 6 -2.49 -13.69 20.18
CA GLN A 6 -3.95 -13.77 20.35
C GLN A 6 -4.58 -12.42 20.74
N VAL A 7 -3.92 -11.64 21.60
CA VAL A 7 -4.40 -10.31 22.00
C VAL A 7 -4.44 -9.36 20.79
N VAL A 8 -3.38 -9.36 19.97
CA VAL A 8 -3.31 -8.56 18.75
C VAL A 8 -4.42 -8.97 17.78
N LYS A 9 -4.58 -10.27 17.52
CA LYS A 9 -5.65 -10.79 16.64
C LYS A 9 -7.05 -10.44 17.13
N LYS A 10 -7.32 -10.55 18.43
CA LYS A 10 -8.62 -10.21 19.02
C LYS A 10 -8.93 -8.72 18.89
N LYS A 11 -7.94 -7.84 19.12
CA LYS A 11 -8.10 -6.40 18.90
C LYS A 11 -8.30 -6.08 17.41
N GLY A 12 -7.55 -6.72 16.52
CA GLY A 12 -7.69 -6.58 15.07
C GLY A 12 -9.10 -6.92 14.59
N SER A 13 -9.65 -8.07 15.00
CA SER A 13 -11.00 -8.49 14.63
C SER A 13 -12.09 -7.52 15.14
N LYS A 14 -11.86 -6.83 16.26
CA LYS A 14 -12.78 -5.79 16.74
C LYS A 14 -12.80 -4.58 15.80
N TYR A 15 -11.64 -4.13 15.34
CA TYR A 15 -11.54 -3.02 14.39
C TYR A 15 -12.07 -3.40 13.00
N GLU A 16 -11.82 -4.63 12.55
CA GLU A 16 -12.32 -5.15 11.27
C GLU A 16 -13.84 -5.04 11.15
N LYS A 17 -14.59 -5.31 12.23
CA LYS A 17 -16.06 -5.17 12.26
C LYS A 17 -16.56 -3.73 12.10
N GLN A 18 -15.70 -2.74 12.32
CA GLN A 18 -16.02 -1.32 12.23
C GLN A 18 -15.43 -0.67 10.97
N ALA A 19 -14.50 -1.36 10.31
CA ALA A 19 -13.79 -0.85 9.15
C ALA A 19 -14.65 -0.93 7.89
N GLN A 20 -14.46 0.02 6.99
CA GLN A 20 -15.02 -0.04 5.65
C GLN A 20 -14.24 -1.06 4.80
N PRO A 21 -14.92 -1.79 3.89
CA PRO A 21 -14.24 -2.72 3.01
C PRO A 21 -13.37 -1.96 2.00
N VAL A 22 -12.13 -2.41 1.84
CA VAL A 22 -11.20 -1.89 0.83
C VAL A 22 -11.28 -2.77 -0.41
N LYS A 23 -11.89 -2.25 -1.49
CA LYS A 23 -12.10 -2.94 -2.76
C LYS A 23 -11.05 -2.58 -3.80
N GLN A 24 -10.54 -1.36 -3.76
CA GLN A 24 -9.49 -0.88 -4.66
C GLN A 24 -8.41 -0.14 -3.86
N THR A 25 -7.16 -0.54 -4.04
CA THR A 25 -6.02 0.14 -3.43
C THR A 25 -5.17 0.86 -4.47
N ALA A 26 -4.28 1.73 -3.99
CA ALA A 26 -3.19 2.28 -4.78
C ALA A 26 -1.90 2.33 -3.94
N VAL A 27 -0.76 2.24 -4.61
CA VAL A 27 0.56 2.53 -4.04
C VAL A 27 1.24 3.63 -4.86
N LEU A 28 1.75 4.66 -4.19
CA LEU A 28 2.50 5.75 -4.80
C LEU A 28 3.99 5.51 -4.61
N GLY A 29 4.72 5.42 -5.71
CA GLY A 29 6.09 4.91 -5.71
C GLY A 29 6.08 3.41 -5.91
N ALA A 30 6.60 2.99 -7.06
CA ALA A 30 6.81 1.60 -7.40
C ALA A 30 8.11 1.09 -6.73
N GLY A 31 9.11 0.69 -7.51
CA GLY A 31 10.37 0.20 -6.97
C GLY A 31 10.21 -1.02 -6.05
N ILE A 32 11.14 -1.20 -5.11
CA ILE A 32 11.20 -2.41 -4.28
C ILE A 32 10.04 -2.48 -3.28
N MET A 33 9.81 -1.38 -2.53
CA MET A 33 8.73 -1.35 -1.51
C MET A 33 7.35 -1.34 -2.18
N GLY A 34 7.13 -0.49 -3.18
CA GLY A 34 5.87 -0.44 -3.91
C GLY A 34 5.54 -1.74 -4.64
N GLY A 35 6.54 -2.37 -5.26
CA GLY A 35 6.40 -3.71 -5.85
C GLY A 35 6.00 -4.78 -4.82
N GLY A 36 6.59 -4.73 -3.62
CA GLY A 36 6.25 -5.63 -2.52
C GLY A 36 4.84 -5.41 -1.96
N ILE A 37 4.43 -4.14 -1.78
CA ILE A 37 3.09 -3.76 -1.31
C ILE A 37 2.04 -4.18 -2.35
N ALA A 38 2.28 -3.88 -3.63
CA ALA A 38 1.39 -4.29 -4.71
C ALA A 38 1.26 -5.80 -4.83
N TYR A 39 2.37 -6.54 -4.73
CA TYR A 39 2.34 -7.99 -4.64
C TYR A 39 1.47 -8.47 -3.47
N GLN A 40 1.64 -7.92 -2.26
CA GLN A 40 0.85 -8.35 -1.10
C GLN A 40 -0.65 -8.11 -1.32
N SER A 41 -1.04 -6.92 -1.78
CA SER A 41 -2.44 -6.57 -2.05
C SER A 41 -3.06 -7.50 -3.09
N ALA A 42 -2.41 -7.65 -4.25
CA ALA A 42 -2.87 -8.51 -5.33
C ALA A 42 -2.88 -10.00 -4.95
N SER A 43 -1.91 -10.45 -4.14
CA SER A 43 -1.86 -11.83 -3.66
C SER A 43 -3.08 -12.21 -2.81
N LYS A 44 -3.67 -11.23 -2.11
CA LYS A 44 -4.87 -11.38 -1.28
C LYS A 44 -6.16 -11.08 -2.02
N GLY A 45 -6.10 -10.77 -3.32
CA GLY A 45 -7.28 -10.54 -4.15
C GLY A 45 -7.82 -9.12 -4.07
N THR A 46 -7.03 -8.16 -3.58
CA THR A 46 -7.38 -6.74 -3.62
C THR A 46 -6.64 -6.09 -4.79
N PRO A 47 -7.36 -5.61 -5.83
CA PRO A 47 -6.76 -4.88 -6.93
C PRO A 47 -6.01 -3.63 -6.47
N ILE A 48 -4.88 -3.36 -7.11
CA ILE A 48 -4.00 -2.23 -6.75
C ILE A 48 -3.50 -1.48 -7.98
N LEU A 49 -3.59 -0.15 -7.93
CA LEU A 49 -2.89 0.74 -8.86
C LEU A 49 -1.46 0.96 -8.36
N MET A 50 -0.47 0.71 -9.20
CA MET A 50 0.93 1.03 -8.92
C MET A 50 1.31 2.27 -9.71
N LYS A 51 1.40 3.41 -9.03
CA LYS A 51 1.71 4.69 -9.65
C LYS A 51 3.16 5.08 -9.42
N ASP A 52 3.84 5.51 -10.47
CA ASP A 52 5.16 6.16 -10.40
C ASP A 52 5.21 7.35 -11.37
N ILE A 53 6.35 8.03 -11.44
CA ILE A 53 6.62 9.12 -12.37
C ILE A 53 7.50 8.70 -13.56
N LYS A 54 8.10 7.50 -13.51
CA LYS A 54 8.97 6.95 -14.55
C LYS A 54 8.61 5.50 -14.86
N ASP A 55 8.59 5.15 -16.15
CA ASP A 55 8.38 3.79 -16.60
C ASP A 55 9.40 2.80 -16.01
N ASP A 56 10.68 3.17 -15.94
CA ASP A 56 11.73 2.33 -15.34
C ASP A 56 11.40 1.88 -13.90
N ALA A 57 10.78 2.77 -13.11
CA ALA A 57 10.41 2.48 -11.73
C ALA A 57 9.20 1.54 -11.65
N ILE A 58 8.22 1.71 -12.56
CA ILE A 58 7.11 0.79 -12.75
C ILE A 58 7.63 -0.60 -13.13
N GLU A 59 8.53 -0.68 -14.11
CA GLU A 59 9.12 -1.94 -14.56
C GLU A 59 9.84 -2.66 -13.42
N LEU A 60 10.59 -1.91 -12.59
CA LEU A 60 11.25 -2.45 -11.40
C LEU A 60 10.24 -3.02 -10.40
N GLY A 61 9.14 -2.30 -10.13
CA GLY A 61 8.08 -2.76 -9.22
C GLY A 61 7.35 -4.01 -9.75
N LEU A 62 7.00 -4.02 -11.04
CA LEU A 62 6.38 -5.17 -11.70
C LEU A 62 7.33 -6.38 -11.73
N LYS A 63 8.63 -6.16 -11.96
CA LYS A 63 9.64 -7.23 -11.92
C LYS A 63 9.75 -7.86 -10.54
N GLU A 64 9.74 -7.06 -9.48
CA GLU A 64 9.76 -7.59 -8.11
C GLU A 64 8.46 -8.37 -7.81
N ALA A 65 7.29 -7.84 -8.16
CA ALA A 65 6.01 -8.55 -7.98
C ALA A 65 5.97 -9.89 -8.75
N ARG A 66 6.38 -9.90 -10.02
CA ARG A 66 6.47 -11.12 -10.85
C ARG A 66 7.39 -12.15 -10.22
N LYS A 67 8.59 -11.74 -9.80
CA LYS A 67 9.56 -12.62 -9.13
C LYS A 67 8.99 -13.26 -7.86
N LEU A 68 8.20 -12.52 -7.08
CA LEU A 68 7.57 -13.06 -5.88
C LEU A 68 6.48 -14.08 -6.23
N PHE A 69 5.66 -13.84 -7.25
CA PHE A 69 4.68 -14.83 -7.72
C PHE A 69 5.36 -16.07 -8.34
N SER A 70 6.40 -15.91 -9.16
CA SER A 70 7.16 -17.03 -9.73
C SER A 70 7.69 -17.96 -8.64
N LYS A 71 8.21 -17.41 -7.54
CA LYS A 71 8.65 -18.21 -6.38
C LYS A 71 7.51 -18.99 -5.73
N GLN A 72 6.27 -18.51 -5.76
CA GLN A 72 5.12 -19.28 -5.26
C GLN A 72 4.77 -20.43 -6.21
N VAL A 73 4.89 -20.21 -7.52
CA VAL A 73 4.70 -21.26 -8.55
C VAL A 73 5.76 -22.34 -8.44
N GLU A 74 7.04 -21.97 -8.32
CA GLU A 74 8.17 -22.89 -8.09
C GLU A 74 7.94 -23.74 -6.82
N ARG A 75 7.36 -23.13 -5.78
CA ARG A 75 6.99 -23.80 -4.53
C ARG A 75 5.67 -24.56 -4.59
N LYS A 76 5.05 -24.67 -5.76
CA LYS A 76 3.76 -25.34 -6.02
C LYS A 76 2.60 -24.80 -5.16
N LYS A 77 2.68 -23.53 -4.73
CA LYS A 77 1.64 -22.84 -3.95
C LYS A 77 0.62 -22.13 -4.84
N LEU A 78 0.99 -21.84 -6.09
CA LEU A 78 0.13 -21.26 -7.12
C LEU A 78 0.37 -22.01 -8.43
N THR A 79 -0.63 -22.04 -9.30
CA THR A 79 -0.45 -22.39 -10.71
C THR A 79 -0.02 -21.18 -11.53
N THR A 80 0.42 -21.41 -12.77
CA THR A 80 0.74 -20.36 -13.74
C THR A 80 -0.46 -19.48 -14.06
N GLU A 81 -1.66 -20.06 -14.11
CA GLU A 81 -2.91 -19.36 -14.38
C GLU A 81 -3.30 -18.46 -13.21
N GLN A 82 -3.18 -18.98 -11.97
CA GLN A 82 -3.41 -18.18 -10.76
C GLN A 82 -2.40 -17.04 -10.61
N MET A 83 -1.15 -17.26 -11.04
CA MET A 83 -0.16 -16.19 -11.09
C MET A 83 -0.56 -15.09 -12.08
N ALA A 84 -1.02 -15.45 -13.28
CA ALA A 84 -1.48 -14.48 -14.28
C ALA A 84 -2.69 -13.68 -13.80
N GLU A 85 -3.66 -14.34 -13.16
CA GLU A 85 -4.83 -13.70 -12.54
C GLU A 85 -4.41 -12.72 -11.44
N LYS A 86 -3.48 -13.11 -10.55
CA LYS A 86 -3.02 -12.21 -9.49
C LYS A 86 -2.20 -11.05 -10.04
N LEU A 87 -1.42 -11.26 -11.09
CA LEU A 87 -0.68 -10.17 -11.73
C LEU A 87 -1.60 -9.18 -12.43
N SER A 88 -2.73 -9.61 -13.00
CA SER A 88 -3.68 -8.69 -13.66
C SER A 88 -4.39 -7.75 -12.66
N ASN A 89 -4.37 -8.09 -11.38
CA ASN A 89 -4.81 -7.20 -10.30
C ASN A 89 -3.83 -6.05 -9.99
N ILE A 90 -2.60 -6.08 -10.52
CA ILE A 90 -1.64 -4.99 -10.42
C ILE A 90 -1.70 -4.16 -11.69
N ARG A 91 -2.23 -2.94 -11.59
CA ARG A 91 -2.37 -2.02 -12.72
C ARG A 91 -1.33 -0.91 -12.65
N PRO A 92 -0.30 -0.92 -13.51
CA PRO A 92 0.68 0.15 -13.56
C PRO A 92 0.06 1.43 -14.15
N THR A 93 0.48 2.59 -13.65
CA THR A 93 0.08 3.89 -14.21
C THR A 93 1.10 4.97 -13.93
N LEU A 94 1.16 5.99 -14.80
CA LEU A 94 1.94 7.21 -14.58
C LEU A 94 1.06 8.41 -14.20
N SER A 95 -0.26 8.22 -14.14
CA SER A 95 -1.24 9.28 -13.89
C SER A 95 -2.22 8.90 -12.81
N TYR A 96 -3.00 9.88 -12.36
CA TYR A 96 -4.06 9.70 -11.37
C TYR A 96 -5.45 9.49 -12.00
N GLY A 97 -5.55 9.25 -13.32
CA GLY A 97 -6.85 9.15 -14.01
C GLY A 97 -7.81 8.12 -13.42
N ASP A 98 -7.27 7.01 -12.89
CA ASP A 98 -8.04 5.89 -12.34
C ASP A 98 -8.24 5.96 -10.81
N PHE A 99 -7.83 7.05 -10.15
CA PHE A 99 -7.81 7.14 -8.68
C PHE A 99 -9.17 7.44 -8.04
N GLY A 100 -10.18 7.83 -8.83
CA GLY A 100 -11.48 8.28 -8.31
C GLY A 100 -12.21 7.24 -7.44
N ASN A 101 -11.98 5.95 -7.69
CA ASN A 101 -12.61 4.84 -6.96
C ASN A 101 -11.64 4.11 -6.01
N VAL A 102 -10.49 4.70 -5.67
CA VAL A 102 -9.54 4.09 -4.73
C VAL A 102 -10.01 4.31 -3.29
N ASP A 103 -10.10 3.23 -2.51
CA ASP A 103 -10.52 3.28 -1.10
C ASP A 103 -9.34 3.55 -0.16
N LEU A 104 -8.14 3.06 -0.49
CA LEU A 104 -6.94 3.19 0.33
C LEU A 104 -5.68 3.41 -0.54
N VAL A 105 -4.93 4.47 -0.24
CA VAL A 105 -3.65 4.79 -0.86
C VAL A 105 -2.51 4.56 0.12
N VAL A 106 -1.43 3.91 -0.33
CA VAL A 106 -0.18 3.77 0.41
C VAL A 106 0.93 4.55 -0.28
N GLU A 107 1.43 5.59 0.36
CA GLU A 107 2.59 6.35 -0.11
C GLU A 107 3.89 5.61 0.26
N ALA A 108 4.67 5.25 -0.75
CA ALA A 108 5.96 4.55 -0.64
C ALA A 108 7.04 5.19 -1.56
N VAL A 109 6.99 6.52 -1.72
CA VAL A 109 8.01 7.30 -2.42
C VAL A 109 9.26 7.51 -1.56
N VAL A 110 10.26 8.16 -2.14
CA VAL A 110 11.54 8.48 -1.49
C VAL A 110 11.34 9.14 -0.12
N GLU A 111 12.24 8.82 0.81
CA GLU A 111 12.18 9.30 2.19
C GLU A 111 12.64 10.77 2.30
N ASN A 112 11.89 11.65 1.65
CA ASN A 112 12.09 13.09 1.65
C ASN A 112 10.77 13.78 2.06
N PRO A 113 10.76 14.58 3.13
CA PRO A 113 9.53 15.20 3.62
C PRO A 113 8.82 16.06 2.59
N ASN A 114 9.54 16.86 1.81
CA ASN A 114 8.95 17.75 0.81
C ASN A 114 8.33 16.97 -0.35
N VAL A 115 8.98 15.87 -0.76
CA VAL A 115 8.43 15.00 -1.83
C VAL A 115 7.17 14.31 -1.34
N LYS A 116 7.17 13.76 -0.12
CA LYS A 116 5.98 13.13 0.46
C LYS A 116 4.84 14.13 0.65
N ASP A 117 5.12 15.33 1.15
CA ASP A 117 4.13 16.40 1.30
C ASP A 117 3.48 16.71 -0.05
N ALA A 118 4.28 16.91 -1.10
CA ALA A 118 3.77 17.20 -2.44
C ALA A 118 2.92 16.06 -3.00
N VAL A 119 3.40 14.81 -2.89
CA VAL A 119 2.71 13.62 -3.40
C VAL A 119 1.39 13.36 -2.66
N LEU A 120 1.39 13.48 -1.33
CA LEU A 120 0.20 13.27 -0.50
C LEU A 120 -0.86 14.36 -0.77
N THR A 121 -0.44 15.61 -0.87
CA THR A 121 -1.36 16.72 -1.21
C THR A 121 -1.92 16.57 -2.62
N GLU A 122 -1.09 16.16 -3.57
CA GLU A 122 -1.53 15.95 -4.96
C GLU A 122 -2.55 14.82 -5.07
N VAL A 123 -2.30 13.66 -4.43
CA VAL A 123 -3.23 12.52 -4.51
C VAL A 123 -4.53 12.80 -3.79
N GLU A 124 -4.51 13.59 -2.71
CA GLU A 124 -5.71 13.98 -1.95
C GLU A 124 -6.76 14.67 -2.82
N ASP A 125 -6.32 15.41 -3.85
CA ASP A 125 -7.19 16.09 -4.82
C ASP A 125 -7.67 15.19 -5.98
N LYS A 126 -7.21 13.93 -6.03
CA LYS A 126 -7.52 12.97 -7.10
C LYS A 126 -8.32 11.77 -6.63
N VAL A 127 -8.57 11.67 -5.33
CA VAL A 127 -9.32 10.58 -4.70
C VAL A 127 -10.63 11.09 -4.11
N SER A 128 -11.51 10.16 -3.78
CA SER A 128 -12.76 10.48 -3.10
C SER A 128 -12.51 11.04 -1.68
N GLU A 129 -13.47 11.81 -1.16
CA GLU A 129 -13.34 12.42 0.18
C GLU A 129 -13.15 11.38 1.30
N ASN A 130 -13.76 10.20 1.12
CA ASN A 130 -13.71 9.07 2.06
C ASN A 130 -12.49 8.16 1.89
N THR A 131 -11.61 8.44 0.91
CA THR A 131 -10.40 7.63 0.67
C THR A 131 -9.41 7.82 1.81
N ILE A 132 -8.90 6.71 2.34
CA ILE A 132 -7.86 6.73 3.37
C ILE A 132 -6.49 6.87 2.71
N LEU A 133 -5.74 7.88 3.12
CA LEU A 133 -4.35 8.08 2.73
C LEU A 133 -3.42 7.53 3.81
N THR A 134 -2.36 6.84 3.41
CA THR A 134 -1.36 6.36 4.35
C THR A 134 0.05 6.62 3.87
N SER A 135 1.00 6.77 4.79
CA SER A 135 2.43 6.85 4.47
C SER A 135 3.19 5.64 5.04
N ASN A 136 4.05 5.06 4.22
CA ASN A 136 5.00 4.01 4.58
C ASN A 136 6.33 4.58 5.14
N THR A 137 6.38 5.87 5.47
CA THR A 137 7.58 6.48 6.05
C THR A 137 8.07 5.74 7.30
N SER A 138 9.39 5.63 7.43
CA SER A 138 10.05 5.01 8.59
C SER A 138 10.59 6.05 9.57
N THR A 139 10.80 7.29 9.12
CA THR A 139 11.52 8.32 9.91
C THR A 139 10.80 9.66 10.02
N ILE A 140 9.81 9.91 9.17
CA ILE A 140 9.11 11.20 9.13
C ILE A 140 7.85 11.09 10.01
N SER A 141 7.62 12.12 10.82
CA SER A 141 6.42 12.19 11.67
C SER A 141 5.14 12.22 10.82
N ILE A 142 4.20 11.32 11.12
CA ILE A 142 2.85 11.33 10.53
C ILE A 142 2.13 12.64 10.81
N ASN A 143 2.25 13.21 12.02
CA ASN A 143 1.66 14.50 12.36
C ASN A 143 2.24 15.64 11.52
N ARG A 144 3.50 15.56 11.10
CA ARG A 144 4.10 16.54 10.20
C ARG A 144 3.46 16.45 8.81
N LEU A 145 3.35 15.25 8.25
CA LEU A 145 2.78 15.04 6.92
C LEU A 145 1.28 15.41 6.88
N ALA A 146 0.54 15.10 7.95
CA ALA A 146 -0.88 15.39 8.07
C ALA A 146 -1.22 16.89 7.97
N LYS A 147 -0.33 17.79 8.42
CA LYS A 147 -0.57 19.24 8.45
C LYS A 147 -0.83 19.87 7.08
N ASN A 148 -0.36 19.22 6.01
CA ASN A 148 -0.50 19.73 4.66
C ASN A 148 -1.76 19.18 3.95
N LEU A 149 -2.46 18.23 4.59
CA LEU A 149 -3.66 17.60 4.04
C LEU A 149 -4.91 18.38 4.46
N LYS A 150 -5.88 18.40 3.56
CA LYS A 150 -7.20 19.01 3.76
C LYS A 150 -8.08 18.14 4.68
N ARG A 151 -7.85 16.82 4.67
CA ARG A 151 -8.61 15.80 5.42
C ARG A 151 -7.68 14.93 6.27
N PRO A 152 -6.99 15.51 7.28
CA PRO A 152 -6.03 14.78 8.11
C PRO A 152 -6.66 13.64 8.92
N GLU A 153 -7.98 13.67 9.17
CA GLU A 153 -8.74 12.59 9.81
C GLU A 153 -8.72 11.28 9.00
N ASN A 154 -8.49 11.36 7.69
CA ASN A 154 -8.39 10.22 6.78
C ASN A 154 -6.92 9.83 6.50
N PHE A 155 -5.97 10.32 7.31
CA PHE A 155 -4.55 10.05 7.13
C PHE A 155 -3.90 9.35 8.32
N CYS A 156 -3.10 8.31 8.06
CA CYS A 156 -2.31 7.64 9.09
C CYS A 156 -0.99 7.07 8.53
N GLY A 157 -0.14 6.51 9.38
CA GLY A 157 1.00 5.72 8.94
C GLY A 157 0.61 4.26 8.71
N MET A 158 1.10 3.67 7.62
CA MET A 158 1.02 2.23 7.34
C MET A 158 2.42 1.73 6.99
N HIS A 159 3.21 1.44 8.01
CA HIS A 159 4.63 1.15 7.88
C HIS A 159 4.85 -0.36 7.73
N PHE A 160 5.28 -0.73 6.52
CA PHE A 160 5.71 -2.07 6.14
C PHE A 160 7.21 -2.24 6.33
N PHE A 161 7.62 -3.46 6.68
CA PHE A 161 9.02 -3.81 6.88
C PHE A 161 9.57 -4.56 5.68
N ASN A 162 10.78 -4.20 5.23
CA ASN A 162 11.47 -4.90 4.15
C ASN A 162 12.05 -6.24 4.67
N PRO A 163 11.83 -7.38 3.98
CA PRO A 163 11.01 -7.55 2.79
C PRO A 163 9.53 -7.75 3.09
N VAL A 164 8.69 -6.96 2.41
CA VAL A 164 7.24 -6.82 2.65
C VAL A 164 6.50 -8.17 2.64
N HIS A 165 6.91 -9.12 1.81
CA HIS A 165 6.27 -10.43 1.69
C HIS A 165 6.65 -11.44 2.81
N ARG A 166 7.66 -11.14 3.64
CA ARG A 166 8.08 -12.02 4.75
C ARG A 166 7.77 -11.47 6.11
N MET A 167 7.76 -10.14 6.25
CA MET A 167 7.54 -9.50 7.53
C MET A 167 6.04 -9.51 7.87
N PRO A 168 5.62 -10.17 8.95
CA PRO A 168 4.21 -10.25 9.31
C PRO A 168 3.68 -8.97 9.97
N LEU A 169 4.59 -8.11 10.44
CA LEU A 169 4.25 -6.86 11.12
C LEU A 169 3.98 -5.75 10.10
N VAL A 170 2.89 -5.03 10.33
CA VAL A 170 2.63 -3.70 9.77
C VAL A 170 2.30 -2.80 10.94
N GLU A 171 3.02 -1.70 11.07
CA GLU A 171 2.73 -0.69 12.08
C GLU A 171 1.68 0.29 11.53
N VAL A 172 0.57 0.43 12.25
CA VAL A 172 -0.46 1.44 11.95
C VAL A 172 -0.27 2.59 12.91
N ILE A 173 0.26 3.70 12.42
CA ILE A 173 0.62 4.87 13.22
C ILE A 173 -0.52 5.88 13.16
N ARG A 174 -1.22 6.05 14.27
CA ARG A 174 -2.29 7.05 14.39
C ARG A 174 -1.69 8.45 14.54
N GLY A 175 -2.18 9.40 13.76
CA GLY A 175 -1.89 10.83 13.94
C GLY A 175 -2.57 11.42 15.18
N GLU A 176 -2.35 12.71 15.42
CA GLU A 176 -3.01 13.45 16.52
C GLU A 176 -4.49 13.76 16.26
N THR A 177 -4.85 13.96 15.00
CA THR A 177 -6.19 14.32 14.51
C THR A 177 -6.96 13.11 14.00
#